data_AF-A0A7S0NTR9-F1
#
_entry.id   AF-A0A7S0NTR9-F1
#
_cell.length_a   1.000
_cell.length_b   1.000
_cell.length_c   1.000
_cell.angle_alpha   90.00
_cell.angle_beta   90.00
_cell.angle_gamma   90.00
#
_symmetry.space_group_name_H-M   'P 1'
#
loop_
_entity.id
_entity.type
_entity.pdbx_description
1 polymer ?
#
loop_
_entity_poly.entity_id
_entity_poly.type
_entity_poly.pdbx_seq_one_letter_code
_entity_poly.pdbx_strand_id
1 'polypeptide(L)'
;GEDDEGEEEDEDDEAEEEEEAAAAVEQHQQPAEAQAGELHSDAAPQNGLGCADGEQISKLATAIAAAQAAEQSSLELPTSLLQQISQWEAQQSMAEADWRARQMRLYAEFEERKRRLHELQQGQRKKFRDGRDQALHPLYDEGSSLCAQLEALLKGKLCRFREFGPAPACVANGQAPQQGPLARVTGVSFGRIDSPLRSPPCPGGSGATSAAGAAVSTGVIVTLEKLHDRNGIAMLPVSDNPVLAFRSRSTSELKLPLRLLGGRVRLLTPDEAEEARPAAAERIFVVRYSGGEDGSPIEPVQILPEGLSLADYHISFAAGVSALRVEHRLDGPVKCRAEPVARKEVFSETPLELYTQEIDEETHNIVQVYFSDLREEVYVDVLNLTGTDLTLQDAECVAFPNDASGAALNYKIIVRDGRVLAVLYKEGDSVRTSPFVEHKLPASGAFVVLSDGALGVLQSLPRGLIVTRTPRDLPENAPQWPARAGLRPKGKHPAELPGMADVKLVQLEGHVAWPPQQCSAPVCSLAVAESARLQLWHAQWDSWVAERQQVAYALVEKMEGMLSEAHGKGCSKVSVAELSHHYGQLEESNRELEELDVDAVNACRLSALQKGIQRFAALARYS
;
A
#
# COMPACT_ATOMS: atom_id res chain seq x y z
N GLY A 1 43.72 -49.85 31.82
CA GLY A 1 44.36 -49.65 30.52
C GLY A 1 43.61 -48.50 29.92
N GLU A 2 43.99 -47.31 30.37
CA GLU A 2 45.05 -46.46 29.77
C GLU A 2 44.37 -45.63 28.68
N ASP A 3 43.91 -44.41 28.99
CA ASP A 3 44.67 -43.15 29.21
C ASP A 3 44.99 -42.46 27.87
N ASP A 4 44.44 -41.26 27.67
CA ASP A 4 44.93 -40.14 26.83
C ASP A 4 43.91 -38.97 27.04
N GLU A 5 44.13 -38.02 27.96
CA GLU A 5 45.04 -36.85 27.98
C GLU A 5 44.62 -35.66 27.08
N GLY A 6 44.67 -34.45 27.66
CA GLY A 6 44.39 -33.12 27.09
C GLY A 6 43.32 -32.36 27.88
N GLU A 7 43.58 -31.65 28.99
CA GLU A 7 44.34 -30.38 29.14
C GLU A 7 43.90 -29.33 28.10
N GLU A 8 43.61 -28.04 28.38
CA GLU A 8 43.66 -27.16 29.55
C GLU A 8 42.74 -25.94 29.25
N GLU A 9 42.30 -25.30 30.34
CA GLU A 9 42.15 -23.85 30.64
C GLU A 9 41.95 -22.81 29.52
N ASP A 10 40.99 -21.90 29.68
CA ASP A 10 41.30 -20.48 29.98
C ASP A 10 40.02 -19.63 30.18
N GLU A 11 40.07 -18.86 31.26
CA GLU A 11 39.16 -17.79 31.64
C GLU A 11 39.37 -16.59 30.70
N ASP A 12 38.30 -15.92 30.26
CA ASP A 12 38.41 -14.51 29.90
C ASP A 12 37.08 -13.80 30.19
N ASP A 13 37.13 -13.01 31.26
CA ASP A 13 36.22 -11.93 31.61
C ASP A 13 36.39 -10.79 30.60
N GLU A 14 35.38 -10.50 29.77
CA GLU A 14 35.28 -9.19 29.11
C GLU A 14 34.02 -8.45 29.56
N ALA A 15 34.27 -7.36 30.27
CA ALA A 15 33.31 -6.38 30.73
C ALA A 15 32.71 -5.62 29.55
N GLU A 16 31.38 -5.58 29.49
CA GLU A 16 30.66 -4.65 28.60
C GLU A 16 30.80 -3.22 29.15
N GLU A 17 31.73 -2.45 28.58
CA GLU A 17 31.82 -1.00 28.76
C GLU A 17 30.70 -0.30 27.96
N GLU A 18 29.75 0.33 28.68
CA GLU A 18 28.80 1.28 28.13
C GLU A 18 29.52 2.58 27.71
N GLU A 19 29.78 2.75 26.41
CA GLU A 19 30.27 4.04 25.88
C GLU A 19 29.11 4.88 25.32
N GLU A 20 28.64 5.80 26.16
CA GLU A 20 27.66 6.84 25.85
C GLU A 20 28.34 7.99 25.07
N ALA A 21 28.43 7.85 23.74
CA ALA A 21 28.98 8.90 22.88
C ALA A 21 27.91 9.93 22.48
N ALA A 22 27.86 11.03 23.22
CA ALA A 22 27.16 12.25 22.85
C ALA A 22 27.91 12.97 21.70
N ALA A 23 27.39 12.88 20.47
CA ALA A 23 27.88 13.66 19.35
C ALA A 23 27.09 14.98 19.20
N ALA A 24 27.78 16.08 19.47
CA ALA A 24 27.35 17.44 19.21
C ALA A 24 27.30 17.71 17.69
N VAL A 25 26.17 18.23 17.20
CA VAL A 25 26.06 18.79 15.85
C VAL A 25 26.08 20.32 15.98
N GLU A 26 27.23 20.92 15.69
CA GLU A 26 27.36 22.33 15.38
C GLU A 26 26.75 22.62 14.01
N GLN A 27 25.68 23.40 13.95
CA GLN A 27 25.25 24.05 12.71
C GLN A 27 25.71 25.50 12.70
N HIS A 28 26.78 25.76 11.94
CA HIS A 28 27.13 27.09 11.45
C HIS A 28 26.10 27.52 10.40
N GLN A 29 25.26 28.50 10.73
CA GLN A 29 24.51 29.30 9.76
C GLN A 29 25.16 30.67 9.67
N GLN A 30 25.71 31.01 8.50
CA GLN A 30 26.01 32.40 8.13
C GLN A 30 24.82 33.03 7.40
N PRO A 31 24.58 34.34 7.57
CA PRO A 31 23.36 35.01 7.12
C PRO A 31 23.50 35.59 5.70
N ALA A 32 22.41 35.55 4.94
CA ALA A 32 22.27 36.30 3.69
C ALA A 32 21.98 37.78 4.00
N GLU A 33 22.83 38.66 3.45
CA GLU A 33 22.70 40.10 3.51
C GLU A 33 21.51 40.61 2.70
N ALA A 34 20.77 41.53 3.31
CA ALA A 34 19.76 42.34 2.66
C ALA A 34 20.43 43.54 1.95
N GLN A 35 20.12 43.74 0.67
CA GLN A 35 20.33 45.03 0.01
C GLN A 35 18.98 45.62 -0.41
N ALA A 36 18.73 46.80 0.13
CA ALA A 36 17.67 47.71 -0.26
C ALA A 36 18.03 48.41 -1.58
N GLY A 37 17.05 48.58 -2.47
CA GLY A 37 17.16 49.38 -3.68
C GLY A 37 15.78 49.86 -4.12
N GLU A 38 15.61 51.17 -4.16
CA GLU A 38 14.37 51.92 -4.34
C GLU A 38 13.85 51.97 -5.80
N LEU A 39 12.52 52.05 -5.89
CA LEU A 39 11.67 52.90 -6.76
C LEU A 39 11.97 53.01 -8.28
N HIS A 40 11.00 52.55 -9.09
CA HIS A 40 10.40 53.38 -10.12
C HIS A 40 8.94 52.97 -10.42
N SER A 41 8.07 53.99 -10.47
CA SER A 41 6.64 53.97 -10.78
C SER A 41 6.36 54.00 -12.30
N ASP A 42 5.33 53.30 -12.77
CA ASP A 42 4.17 53.92 -13.47
C ASP A 42 3.13 52.90 -13.99
N ALA A 43 1.84 53.22 -13.72
CA ALA A 43 0.58 52.99 -14.48
C ALA A 43 0.28 51.61 -15.13
N ALA A 44 -0.91 50.99 -15.15
CA ALA A 44 -2.31 51.25 -14.77
C ALA A 44 -3.12 49.93 -15.03
N PRO A 45 -4.41 49.79 -14.64
CA PRO A 45 -5.00 48.53 -14.17
C PRO A 45 -5.90 47.77 -15.16
N GLN A 46 -6.08 46.45 -14.96
CA GLN A 46 -7.24 45.69 -15.46
C GLN A 46 -7.76 44.64 -14.44
N ASN A 47 -8.89 44.99 -13.83
CA ASN A 47 -10.11 44.21 -13.59
C ASN A 47 -10.04 42.73 -13.14
N GLY A 48 -10.35 42.50 -11.85
CA GLY A 48 -11.69 42.04 -11.45
C GLY A 48 -12.03 40.55 -11.58
N LEU A 49 -11.59 39.73 -10.63
CA LEU A 49 -12.14 38.40 -10.31
C LEU A 49 -11.88 38.12 -8.81
N GLY A 50 -12.85 38.37 -7.94
CA GLY A 50 -12.61 38.25 -6.49
C GLY A 50 -13.84 38.19 -5.57
N CYS A 51 -15.04 37.90 -6.07
CA CYS A 51 -16.25 37.82 -5.23
C CYS A 51 -17.09 36.55 -5.38
N ALA A 52 -16.70 35.56 -6.21
CA ALA A 52 -17.52 34.37 -6.43
C ALA A 52 -17.35 33.27 -5.35
N ASP A 53 -16.19 33.18 -4.70
CA ASP A 53 -15.87 32.05 -3.81
C ASP A 53 -16.56 32.13 -2.43
N GLY A 54 -16.75 33.33 -1.88
CA GLY A 54 -17.38 33.50 -0.58
C GLY A 54 -18.85 33.08 -0.57
N GLU A 55 -19.57 33.32 -1.67
CA GLU A 55 -20.98 32.95 -1.81
C GLU A 55 -21.16 31.45 -2.01
N GLN A 56 -20.22 30.78 -2.70
CA GLN A 56 -20.20 29.33 -2.87
C GLN A 56 -19.85 28.61 -1.56
N ILE A 57 -18.88 29.12 -0.80
CA ILE A 57 -18.54 28.58 0.53
C ILE A 57 -19.72 28.75 1.49
N SER A 58 -20.42 29.88 1.46
CA SER A 58 -21.63 30.10 2.25
C SER A 58 -22.75 29.13 1.86
N LYS A 59 -23.02 28.95 0.55
CA LYS A 59 -24.03 27.99 0.06
C LYS A 59 -23.69 26.54 0.42
N LEU A 60 -22.40 26.17 0.36
CA LEU A 60 -21.92 24.84 0.76
C LEU A 60 -22.05 24.62 2.27
N ALA A 61 -21.67 25.60 3.09
CA ALA A 61 -21.84 25.54 4.54
C ALA A 61 -23.32 25.41 4.94
N THR A 62 -24.21 26.10 4.22
CA THR A 62 -25.66 26.05 4.45
C THR A 62 -26.24 24.69 4.04
N ALA A 63 -25.77 24.10 2.94
CA ALA A 63 -26.19 22.77 2.48
C ALA A 63 -25.69 21.65 3.41
N ILE A 64 -24.46 21.77 3.92
CA ILE A 64 -23.90 20.85 4.92
C ILE A 64 -24.69 20.94 6.23
N ALA A 65 -25.00 22.16 6.70
CA ALA A 65 -25.81 22.35 7.90
C ALA A 65 -27.24 21.79 7.74
N ALA A 66 -27.85 21.93 6.56
CA ALA A 66 -29.17 21.38 6.27
C ALA A 66 -29.17 19.84 6.20
N ALA A 67 -28.14 19.24 5.59
CA ALA A 67 -27.97 17.78 5.55
C ALA A 67 -27.68 17.21 6.95
N GLN A 68 -26.85 17.88 7.74
CA GLN A 68 -26.57 17.51 9.13
C GLN A 68 -27.82 17.62 10.02
N ALA A 69 -28.65 18.66 9.84
CA ALA A 69 -29.91 18.81 10.57
C ALA A 69 -30.92 17.71 10.20
N ALA A 70 -31.00 17.33 8.92
CA ALA A 70 -31.83 16.22 8.46
C ALA A 70 -31.37 14.87 9.02
N GLU A 71 -30.06 14.59 9.04
CA GLU A 71 -29.50 13.37 9.63
C GLU A 71 -29.61 13.33 11.16
N GLN A 72 -29.44 14.46 11.86
CA GLN A 72 -29.59 14.54 13.32
C GLN A 72 -31.04 14.32 13.77
N SER A 73 -32.02 14.67 12.93
CA SER A 73 -33.43 14.36 13.19
C SER A 73 -33.74 12.86 13.22
N SER A 74 -32.91 12.03 12.56
CA SER A 74 -33.04 10.56 12.56
C SER A 74 -32.45 9.86 13.79
N LEU A 75 -31.68 10.59 14.61
CA LEU A 75 -31.01 10.05 15.79
C LEU A 75 -31.86 10.12 17.07
N GLU A 76 -33.09 10.65 16.99
CA GLU A 76 -34.01 10.89 18.13
C GLU A 76 -33.36 11.58 19.34
N LEU A 77 -32.27 12.32 19.12
CA LEU A 77 -31.58 13.04 20.18
C LEU A 77 -32.44 14.25 20.58
N PRO A 78 -32.62 14.53 21.89
CA PRO A 78 -33.31 15.72 22.34
C PRO A 78 -32.65 16.97 21.73
N THR A 79 -33.44 17.83 21.08
CA THR A 79 -32.95 19.08 20.46
C THR A 79 -32.24 19.99 21.46
N SER A 80 -32.61 19.93 22.73
CA SER A 80 -31.91 20.61 23.82
C SER A 80 -30.47 20.11 24.01
N LEU A 81 -30.24 18.80 23.86
CA LEU A 81 -28.91 18.19 23.96
C LEU A 81 -28.02 18.60 22.78
N LEU A 82 -28.56 18.58 21.56
CA LEU A 82 -27.83 19.03 20.37
C LEU A 82 -27.46 20.51 20.44
N GLN A 83 -28.36 21.36 20.94
CA GLN A 83 -28.07 22.77 21.17
C GLN A 83 -26.98 22.95 22.23
N GLN A 84 -27.04 22.20 23.34
CA GLN A 84 -26.00 22.23 24.38
C GLN A 84 -24.63 21.81 23.82
N ILE A 85 -24.57 20.74 23.01
CA ILE A 85 -23.33 20.29 22.36
C ILE A 85 -22.78 21.38 21.43
N SER A 86 -23.63 21.97 20.58
CA SER A 86 -23.18 23.03 19.67
C SER A 86 -22.69 24.28 20.39
N GLN A 87 -23.33 24.66 21.51
CA GLN A 87 -22.92 25.79 22.33
C GLN A 87 -21.59 25.50 23.04
N TRP A 88 -21.43 24.28 23.55
CA TRP A 88 -20.20 23.84 24.17
C TRP A 88 -19.02 23.78 23.17
N GLU A 89 -19.24 23.26 21.96
CA GLU A 89 -18.23 23.24 20.89
C GLU A 89 -17.80 24.66 20.47
N ALA A 90 -18.76 25.59 20.38
CA ALA A 90 -18.47 26.99 20.10
C ALA A 90 -17.64 27.63 21.22
N GLN A 91 -17.99 27.38 22.49
CA GLN A 91 -17.26 27.86 23.65
C GLN A 91 -15.85 27.26 23.72
N GLN A 92 -15.70 25.96 23.42
CA GLN A 92 -14.41 25.29 23.36
C GLN A 92 -13.56 25.88 22.23
N SER A 93 -14.11 26.05 21.03
CA SER A 93 -13.37 26.63 19.89
C SER A 93 -12.89 28.05 20.19
N MET A 94 -13.72 28.86 20.87
CA MET A 94 -13.32 30.20 21.32
C MET A 94 -12.23 30.14 22.39
N ALA A 95 -12.37 29.27 23.40
CA ALA A 95 -11.38 29.08 24.44
C ALA A 95 -10.04 28.57 23.89
N GLU A 96 -10.06 27.67 22.90
CA GLU A 96 -8.88 27.19 22.20
C GLU A 96 -8.24 28.27 21.32
N ALA A 97 -9.03 29.10 20.63
CA ALA A 97 -8.52 30.22 19.86
C ALA A 97 -7.84 31.26 20.76
N ASP A 98 -8.49 31.62 21.87
CA ASP A 98 -7.92 32.50 22.90
C ASP A 98 -6.67 31.88 23.53
N TRP A 99 -6.67 30.57 23.78
CA TRP A 99 -5.51 29.85 24.29
C TRP A 99 -4.36 29.85 23.28
N ARG A 100 -4.61 29.60 21.98
CA ARG A 100 -3.58 29.66 20.93
C ARG A 100 -3.03 31.07 20.77
N ALA A 101 -3.88 32.09 20.85
CA ALA A 101 -3.45 33.49 20.83
C ALA A 101 -2.57 33.82 22.06
N ARG A 102 -2.95 33.34 23.25
CA ARG A 102 -2.13 33.46 24.46
C ARG A 102 -0.85 32.64 24.36
N GLN A 103 -0.88 31.46 23.77
CA GLN A 103 0.29 30.60 23.56
C GLN A 103 1.27 31.26 22.61
N MET A 104 0.81 31.83 21.49
CA MET A 104 1.64 32.56 20.54
C MET A 104 2.25 33.81 21.18
N ARG A 105 1.46 34.56 21.95
CA ARG A 105 1.95 35.72 22.71
C ARG A 105 2.99 35.31 23.75
N LEU A 106 2.71 34.25 24.51
CA LEU A 106 3.63 33.70 25.51
C LEU A 106 4.85 33.05 24.86
N TYR A 107 4.76 32.51 23.64
CA TYR A 107 5.88 31.94 22.90
C TYR A 107 6.79 33.05 22.35
N ALA A 108 6.21 34.14 21.85
CA ALA A 108 6.95 35.35 21.50
C ALA A 108 7.61 35.99 22.73
N GLU A 109 6.86 36.14 23.82
CA GLU A 109 7.40 36.59 25.12
C GLU A 109 8.41 35.59 25.69
N PHE A 110 8.29 34.29 25.38
CA PHE A 110 9.21 33.22 25.79
C PHE A 110 10.47 33.19 24.94
N GLU A 111 10.44 33.46 23.64
CA GLU A 111 11.65 33.61 22.82
C GLU A 111 12.39 34.91 23.19
N GLU A 112 11.65 35.99 23.46
CA GLU A 112 12.20 37.24 24.01
C GLU A 112 12.75 37.03 25.43
N ARG A 113 12.04 36.27 26.27
CA ARG A 113 12.55 35.86 27.58
C ARG A 113 13.70 34.90 27.44
N LYS A 114 13.71 33.89 26.57
CA LYS A 114 14.76 32.89 26.37
C LYS A 114 16.06 33.56 25.95
N ARG A 115 15.99 34.65 25.17
CA ARG A 115 17.11 35.58 24.99
C ARG A 115 17.61 36.17 26.31
N ARG A 116 16.72 36.61 27.20
CA ARG A 116 17.01 37.18 28.54
C ARG A 116 17.24 36.12 29.67
N LEU A 117 16.88 34.85 29.46
CA LEU A 117 16.83 33.74 30.45
C LEU A 117 17.89 32.68 30.17
N HIS A 118 18.49 32.64 28.97
CA HIS A 118 19.78 31.98 28.78
C HIS A 118 20.86 32.62 29.69
N GLU A 119 20.67 33.90 30.04
CA GLU A 119 21.46 34.65 31.02
C GLU A 119 21.01 34.45 32.49
N LEU A 120 19.84 33.88 32.76
CA LEU A 120 19.25 33.81 34.10
C LEU A 120 18.46 32.52 34.34
N GLN A 121 19.20 31.45 34.65
CA GLN A 121 18.81 30.32 35.52
C GLN A 121 17.89 29.20 34.99
N GLN A 122 18.37 27.97 35.23
CA GLN A 122 17.66 26.70 35.34
C GLN A 122 16.55 26.63 36.42
N GLY A 123 15.83 27.72 36.75
CA GLY A 123 15.01 27.79 37.98
C GLY A 123 13.48 27.63 37.90
N GLN A 124 12.82 27.87 36.76
CA GLN A 124 11.36 28.13 36.77
C GLN A 124 10.43 27.13 36.05
N ARG A 125 10.94 26.03 35.50
CA ARG A 125 10.12 25.08 34.70
C ARG A 125 9.05 24.30 35.50
N LYS A 126 9.08 24.30 36.83
CA LYS A 126 8.11 23.57 37.66
C LYS A 126 6.79 24.32 37.90
N LYS A 127 6.78 25.65 37.92
CA LYS A 127 5.57 26.44 38.25
C LYS A 127 4.55 26.60 37.12
N PHE A 128 4.92 26.28 35.88
CA PHE A 128 4.06 26.49 34.69
C PHE A 128 3.19 25.27 34.35
N ARG A 129 3.59 24.06 34.77
CA ARG A 129 2.83 22.82 34.53
C ARG A 129 1.56 22.78 35.40
N ASP A 130 1.69 23.17 36.66
CA ASP A 130 0.62 23.10 37.66
C ASP A 130 -0.53 24.10 37.42
N GLY A 131 -0.25 25.25 36.79
CA GLY A 131 -1.29 26.25 36.45
C GLY A 131 -2.15 25.89 35.23
N ARG A 132 -1.63 25.05 34.32
CA ARG A 132 -2.36 24.59 33.11
C ARG A 132 -3.41 23.54 33.45
N ASP A 133 -3.06 22.62 34.35
CA ASP A 133 -3.92 21.51 34.73
C ASP A 133 -5.09 21.98 35.60
N GLN A 134 -4.92 23.07 36.36
CA GLN A 134 -5.97 23.64 37.22
C GLN A 134 -7.06 24.41 36.45
N ALA A 135 -6.76 24.98 35.29
CA ALA A 135 -7.72 25.73 34.47
C ALA A 135 -8.56 24.85 33.53
N LEU A 136 -8.04 23.69 33.13
CA LEU A 136 -8.72 22.76 32.21
C LEU A 136 -9.47 21.63 32.92
N HIS A 137 -9.19 21.41 34.21
CA HIS A 137 -9.83 20.35 34.99
C HIS A 137 -11.37 20.36 34.93
N PRO A 138 -12.07 21.50 35.10
CA PRO A 138 -13.53 21.52 35.07
C PRO A 138 -14.12 21.10 33.71
N LEU A 139 -13.42 21.42 32.61
CA LEU A 139 -13.83 21.06 31.25
C LEU A 139 -13.59 19.58 30.95
N TYR A 140 -12.54 18.98 31.52
CA TYR A 140 -12.30 17.54 31.41
C TYR A 140 -13.33 16.72 32.21
N ASP A 141 -13.74 17.21 33.39
CA ASP A 141 -14.77 16.55 34.20
C ASP A 141 -16.13 16.58 33.50
N GLU A 142 -16.50 17.73 32.90
CA GLU A 142 -17.71 17.88 32.09
C GLU A 142 -17.67 17.00 30.83
N GLY A 143 -16.56 17.01 30.09
CA GLY A 143 -16.36 16.16 28.91
C GLY A 143 -16.39 14.67 29.22
N SER A 144 -15.86 14.27 30.37
CA SER A 144 -15.91 12.87 30.85
C SER A 144 -17.35 12.46 31.20
N SER A 145 -18.13 13.35 31.82
CA SER A 145 -19.55 13.12 32.10
C SER A 145 -20.37 12.95 30.80
N LEU A 146 -20.11 13.78 29.78
CA LEU A 146 -20.76 13.67 28.47
C LEU A 146 -20.38 12.37 27.75
N CYS A 147 -19.11 11.97 27.80
CA CYS A 147 -18.67 10.69 27.25
C CYS A 147 -19.36 9.51 27.96
N ALA A 148 -19.50 9.55 29.28
CA ALA A 148 -20.21 8.53 30.04
C ALA A 148 -21.71 8.45 29.68
N GLN A 149 -22.37 9.59 29.45
CA GLN A 149 -23.77 9.64 29.00
C GLN A 149 -23.92 9.08 27.57
N LEU A 150 -23.02 9.44 26.65
CA LEU A 150 -23.01 8.91 25.29
C LEU A 150 -22.68 7.41 25.28
N GLU A 151 -21.75 6.97 26.12
CA GLU A 151 -21.43 5.56 26.29
C GLU A 151 -22.66 4.78 26.76
N ALA A 152 -23.41 5.28 27.75
CA ALA A 152 -24.64 4.65 28.21
C ALA A 152 -25.71 4.49 27.11
N LEU A 153 -25.73 5.41 26.13
CA LEU A 153 -26.69 5.37 25.02
C LEU A 153 -26.25 4.53 23.82
N LEU A 154 -24.94 4.43 23.58
CA LEU A 154 -24.38 3.80 22.38
C LEU A 154 -23.79 2.41 22.64
N LYS A 155 -23.19 2.18 23.82
CA LYS A 155 -22.51 0.92 24.13
C LYS A 155 -23.46 -0.27 24.00
N GLY A 156 -22.99 -1.30 23.30
CA GLY A 156 -23.75 -2.51 23.04
C GLY A 156 -24.68 -2.44 21.82
N LYS A 157 -24.94 -1.25 21.26
CA LYS A 157 -25.73 -1.13 20.03
C LYS A 157 -25.00 -1.75 18.85
N LEU A 158 -25.75 -2.50 18.04
CA LEU A 158 -25.27 -3.03 16.77
C LEU A 158 -25.35 -1.97 15.69
N CYS A 159 -24.41 -2.04 14.77
CA CYS A 159 -24.28 -1.06 13.72
C CYS A 159 -23.71 -1.71 12.45
N ARG A 160 -24.04 -1.14 11.29
CA ARG A 160 -23.52 -1.57 10.00
C ARG A 160 -22.74 -0.46 9.34
N PHE A 161 -21.60 -0.81 8.75
CA PHE A 161 -20.85 0.15 7.93
C PHE A 161 -21.65 0.51 6.67
N ARG A 162 -21.65 1.80 6.33
CA ARG A 162 -22.17 2.29 5.05
C ARG A 162 -21.04 2.21 4.03
N GLU A 163 -21.29 1.54 2.91
CA GLU A 163 -20.39 1.58 1.77
C GLU A 163 -20.26 3.02 1.24
N PHE A 164 -19.02 3.46 1.03
CA PHE A 164 -18.71 4.68 0.31
C PHE A 164 -18.14 4.28 -1.05
N GLY A 165 -18.96 3.67 -1.90
CA GLY A 165 -18.69 3.64 -3.32
C GLY A 165 -19.00 5.02 -3.91
N PRO A 166 -18.16 5.62 -4.78
CA PRO A 166 -18.62 6.70 -5.62
C PRO A 166 -19.73 6.11 -6.50
N ALA A 167 -20.99 6.38 -6.18
CA ALA A 167 -22.07 6.07 -7.09
C ALA A 167 -21.75 6.80 -8.41
N PRO A 168 -21.54 6.11 -9.54
CA PRO A 168 -21.51 6.80 -10.81
C PRO A 168 -22.84 7.55 -10.92
N ALA A 169 -22.79 8.84 -11.28
CA ALA A 169 -23.95 9.74 -11.32
C ALA A 169 -25.04 9.33 -12.35
N CYS A 170 -25.00 8.10 -12.85
CA CYS A 170 -25.78 7.60 -13.97
C CYS A 170 -26.36 6.20 -13.72
N VAL A 171 -26.87 5.88 -12.52
CA VAL A 171 -27.75 4.71 -12.33
C VAL A 171 -28.87 5.04 -11.35
N ALA A 172 -29.95 5.64 -11.84
CA ALA A 172 -31.20 5.84 -11.10
C ALA A 172 -32.09 4.59 -11.17
N ASN A 173 -31.54 3.41 -10.87
CA ASN A 173 -32.34 2.20 -10.66
C ASN A 173 -32.15 1.78 -9.20
N GLY A 174 -33.26 1.69 -8.46
CA GLY A 174 -33.32 1.53 -7.00
C GLY A 174 -32.73 0.23 -6.43
N GLN A 175 -31.44 -0.03 -6.65
CA GLN A 175 -30.69 -0.99 -5.85
C GLN A 175 -30.56 -0.44 -4.43
N ALA A 176 -31.10 -1.18 -3.47
CA ALA A 176 -30.89 -0.90 -2.06
C ALA A 176 -29.38 -0.87 -1.78
N PRO A 177 -28.87 0.07 -0.96
CA PRO A 177 -27.46 0.15 -0.62
C PRO A 177 -27.01 -1.21 -0.08
N GLN A 178 -25.96 -1.79 -0.68
CA GLN A 178 -25.34 -3.00 -0.18
C GLN A 178 -24.89 -2.76 1.27
N GLN A 179 -25.23 -3.73 2.13
CA GLN A 179 -25.14 -3.58 3.57
C GLN A 179 -23.77 -4.06 4.04
N GLY A 180 -22.93 -3.13 4.49
CA GLY A 180 -21.58 -3.44 4.97
C GLY A 180 -21.52 -4.25 6.28
N PRO A 181 -20.30 -4.57 6.77
CA PRO A 181 -20.09 -5.47 7.90
C PRO A 181 -20.75 -5.00 9.20
N LEU A 182 -21.09 -5.97 10.06
CA LEU A 182 -21.71 -5.74 11.37
C LEU A 182 -20.65 -5.45 12.45
N ALA A 183 -20.85 -4.41 13.23
CA ALA A 183 -20.03 -4.05 14.37
C ALA A 183 -20.87 -3.68 15.59
N ARG A 184 -20.25 -3.67 16.76
CA ARG A 184 -20.85 -3.30 18.05
C ARG A 184 -20.08 -2.13 18.65
N VAL A 185 -20.78 -1.12 19.14
CA VAL A 185 -20.11 -0.05 19.90
C VAL A 185 -19.65 -0.59 21.24
N THR A 186 -18.36 -0.51 21.55
CA THR A 186 -17.78 -1.02 22.81
C THR A 186 -17.45 0.07 23.82
N GLY A 187 -17.23 1.30 23.36
CA GLY A 187 -16.94 2.42 24.24
C GLY A 187 -17.01 3.77 23.56
N VAL A 188 -17.10 4.82 24.37
CA VAL A 188 -17.02 6.21 23.94
C VAL A 188 -16.03 6.90 24.86
N SER A 189 -14.95 7.45 24.33
CA SER A 189 -13.88 8.08 25.12
C SER A 189 -13.40 9.37 24.49
N PHE A 190 -12.75 10.21 25.31
CA PHE A 190 -12.10 11.41 24.83
C PHE A 190 -10.64 11.08 24.46
N GLY A 191 -10.20 11.44 23.25
CA GLY A 191 -8.84 11.15 22.84
C GLY A 191 -8.34 11.96 21.65
N ARG A 192 -7.03 11.83 21.38
CA ARG A 192 -6.42 12.24 20.11
C ARG A 192 -6.42 11.07 19.16
N ILE A 193 -6.76 11.34 17.91
CA ILE A 193 -6.49 10.40 16.82
C ILE A 193 -5.16 10.83 16.20
N ASP A 194 -4.12 10.03 16.38
CA ASP A 194 -2.75 10.35 15.95
C ASP A 194 -2.56 10.38 14.42
N SER A 195 -3.64 10.25 13.64
CA SER A 195 -3.63 10.23 12.18
C SER A 195 -4.55 11.30 11.57
N PRO A 196 -4.06 12.13 10.63
CA PRO A 196 -4.89 13.12 9.95
C PRO A 196 -5.96 12.43 9.09
N LEU A 197 -7.23 12.74 9.35
CA LEU A 197 -8.36 12.21 8.61
C LEU A 197 -8.45 12.92 7.25
N ARG A 198 -8.34 12.17 6.14
CA ARG A 198 -8.64 12.71 4.80
C ARG A 198 -10.17 12.78 4.64
N SER A 199 -10.69 13.97 4.30
CA SER A 199 -12.07 14.13 3.83
C SER A 199 -12.25 13.42 2.48
N PRO A 200 -13.46 12.93 2.15
CA PRO A 200 -13.72 12.35 0.83
C PRO A 200 -13.48 13.39 -0.29
N PRO A 201 -12.98 12.97 -1.47
CA PRO A 201 -12.88 13.84 -2.63
C PRO A 201 -14.29 14.22 -3.09
N CYS A 202 -14.61 15.52 -3.12
CA CYS A 202 -15.86 16.01 -3.67
C CYS A 202 -15.81 15.94 -5.21
N PRO A 203 -16.86 15.45 -5.90
CA PRO A 203 -16.90 15.46 -7.35
C PRO A 203 -17.22 16.89 -7.83
N GLY A 204 -16.25 17.54 -8.50
CA GLY A 204 -16.49 18.82 -9.19
C GLY A 204 -15.33 19.81 -9.25
N GLY A 205 -14.21 19.58 -8.58
CA GLY A 205 -13.07 20.50 -8.59
C GLY A 205 -11.94 20.09 -9.54
N SER A 206 -11.96 20.57 -10.78
CA SER A 206 -10.75 20.62 -11.62
C SER A 206 -9.84 21.73 -11.08
N GLY A 207 -8.89 21.38 -10.21
CA GLY A 207 -7.92 22.32 -9.69
C GLY A 207 -7.22 21.76 -8.46
N ALA A 208 -6.12 21.05 -8.67
CA ALA A 208 -5.23 20.61 -7.61
C ALA A 208 -4.50 21.83 -7.01
N THR A 209 -4.99 22.32 -5.88
CA THR A 209 -4.20 23.15 -4.95
C THR A 209 -4.37 22.62 -3.54
N SER A 210 -3.28 22.05 -3.00
CA SER A 210 -2.93 21.99 -1.57
C SER A 210 -4.08 21.67 -0.61
N ALA A 211 -4.46 20.39 -0.52
CA ALA A 211 -5.20 19.89 0.64
C ALA A 211 -4.24 19.79 1.83
N ALA A 212 -4.07 20.89 2.56
CA ALA A 212 -3.46 20.89 3.88
C ALA A 212 -4.18 19.83 4.74
N GLY A 213 -3.43 18.83 5.21
CA GLY A 213 -3.97 17.82 6.12
C GLY A 213 -4.59 18.52 7.32
N ALA A 214 -5.90 18.34 7.51
CA ALA A 214 -6.57 18.82 8.71
C ALA A 214 -5.88 18.16 9.91
N ALA A 215 -5.34 18.99 10.80
CA ALA A 215 -4.61 18.60 11.98
C ALA A 215 -5.46 17.67 12.88
N VAL A 216 -4.76 16.76 13.57
CA VAL A 216 -5.21 15.89 14.66
C VAL A 216 -6.41 16.49 15.40
N SER A 217 -7.63 15.98 15.16
CA SER A 217 -8.80 16.45 15.90
C SER A 217 -8.85 15.73 17.25
N THR A 218 -8.56 16.44 18.33
CA THR A 218 -9.00 16.09 19.68
C THR A 218 -10.53 16.07 19.70
N GLY A 219 -11.15 15.00 20.20
CA GLY A 219 -12.61 14.94 20.28
C GLY A 219 -13.13 13.62 20.87
N VAL A 220 -14.45 13.47 20.86
CA VAL A 220 -15.13 12.24 21.28
C VAL A 220 -14.91 11.15 20.24
N ILE A 221 -14.36 10.03 20.68
CA ILE A 221 -14.04 8.85 19.91
C ILE A 221 -15.01 7.73 20.30
N VAL A 222 -15.63 7.11 19.31
CA VAL A 222 -16.46 5.92 19.45
C VAL A 222 -15.62 4.72 19.03
N THR A 223 -15.49 3.75 19.93
CA THR A 223 -14.83 2.47 19.65
C THR A 223 -15.87 1.47 19.18
N LEU A 224 -15.63 0.86 18.03
CA LEU A 224 -16.45 -0.16 17.40
C LEU A 224 -15.69 -1.47 17.36
N GLU A 225 -16.30 -2.56 17.81
CA GLU A 225 -15.79 -3.91 17.69
C GLU A 225 -16.46 -4.60 16.51
N LYS A 226 -15.66 -5.07 15.55
CA LYS A 226 -16.16 -5.91 14.45
C LYS A 226 -16.65 -7.24 15.00
N LEU A 227 -17.89 -7.60 14.69
CA LEU A 227 -18.45 -8.86 15.17
C LEU A 227 -18.00 -10.02 14.28
N HIS A 228 -17.39 -11.00 14.93
CA HIS A 228 -17.02 -12.30 14.37
C HIS A 228 -17.97 -13.36 14.94
N ASP A 229 -18.15 -14.45 14.22
CA ASP A 229 -18.76 -15.64 14.81
C ASP A 229 -17.81 -16.32 15.82
N ARG A 230 -18.28 -17.38 16.48
CA ARG A 230 -17.49 -18.17 17.45
C ARG A 230 -16.29 -18.91 16.83
N ASN A 231 -16.12 -18.81 15.51
CA ASN A 231 -15.10 -19.48 14.71
C ASN A 231 -14.09 -18.52 14.10
N GLY A 232 -14.20 -17.21 14.40
CA GLY A 232 -13.30 -16.17 13.91
C GLY A 232 -13.62 -15.70 12.49
N ILE A 233 -14.76 -16.08 11.92
CA ILE A 233 -15.18 -15.64 10.59
C ILE A 233 -15.97 -14.34 10.74
N ALA A 234 -15.59 -13.32 9.96
CA ALA A 234 -16.35 -12.08 9.89
C ALA A 234 -17.77 -12.37 9.41
N MET A 235 -18.78 -11.79 10.08
CA MET A 235 -20.19 -12.15 9.84
C MET A 235 -20.73 -11.78 8.43
N LEU A 236 -19.94 -11.16 7.54
CA LEU A 236 -20.22 -10.87 6.12
C LEU A 236 -18.92 -10.77 5.28
N PRO A 237 -18.95 -11.04 3.95
CA PRO A 237 -17.79 -10.99 3.05
C PRO A 237 -17.19 -9.59 2.89
N VAL A 238 -15.90 -9.54 2.53
CA VAL A 238 -14.99 -8.37 2.61
C VAL A 238 -14.91 -7.57 1.30
N SER A 239 -15.70 -7.88 0.27
CA SER A 239 -15.72 -7.09 -0.98
C SER A 239 -15.95 -5.59 -0.75
N ASP A 240 -16.48 -5.23 0.42
CA ASP A 240 -16.86 -3.87 0.80
C ASP A 240 -16.31 -3.49 2.19
N ASN A 241 -14.98 -3.54 2.35
CA ASN A 241 -14.31 -3.14 3.59
C ASN A 241 -13.77 -1.70 3.51
N PRO A 242 -14.53 -0.67 3.96
CA PRO A 242 -14.09 0.73 3.96
C PRO A 242 -12.99 1.02 5.01
N VAL A 243 -12.54 0.01 5.77
CA VAL A 243 -11.63 0.16 6.91
C VAL A 243 -10.16 0.25 6.50
N LEU A 244 -9.80 0.04 5.23
CA LEU A 244 -8.41 0.23 4.73
C LEU A 244 -7.85 1.65 4.95
N ALA A 245 -8.71 2.63 5.22
CA ALA A 245 -8.29 3.99 5.59
C ALA A 245 -7.74 4.10 7.04
N PHE A 246 -8.00 3.12 7.91
CA PHE A 246 -7.61 3.13 9.31
C PHE A 246 -6.58 2.02 9.57
N ARG A 247 -5.29 2.33 9.38
CA ARG A 247 -4.18 1.41 9.62
C ARG A 247 -4.01 1.11 11.11
N SER A 248 -4.75 0.14 11.63
CA SER A 248 -4.42 -0.58 12.87
C SER A 248 -4.30 -2.06 12.51
N ARG A 249 -3.08 -2.61 12.61
CA ARG A 249 -2.73 -3.94 12.06
C ARG A 249 -3.20 -5.15 12.88
N SER A 250 -4.01 -4.99 13.93
CA SER A 250 -4.33 -6.14 14.80
C SER A 250 -5.53 -5.99 15.74
N THR A 251 -6.31 -4.90 15.66
CA THR A 251 -7.39 -4.67 16.62
C THR A 251 -8.74 -4.92 15.97
N SER A 252 -9.51 -5.88 16.53
CA SER A 252 -10.96 -6.02 16.31
C SER A 252 -11.74 -4.73 16.63
N GLU A 253 -11.06 -3.77 17.25
CA GLU A 253 -11.52 -2.45 17.61
C GLU A 253 -11.11 -1.38 16.57
N LEU A 254 -12.10 -0.63 16.11
CA LEU A 254 -11.98 0.54 15.27
C LEU A 254 -12.36 1.79 16.07
N LYS A 255 -11.54 2.83 16.04
CA LYS A 255 -11.80 4.11 16.70
C LYS A 255 -12.24 5.16 15.68
N LEU A 256 -13.46 5.66 15.80
CA LEU A 256 -14.03 6.68 14.91
C LEU A 256 -14.38 7.95 15.69
N PRO A 257 -14.11 9.16 15.16
CA PRO A 257 -14.70 10.37 15.72
C PRO A 257 -16.23 10.31 15.69
N LEU A 258 -16.89 10.75 16.76
CA LEU A 258 -18.36 10.78 16.86
C LEU A 258 -19.01 11.48 15.65
N ARG A 259 -18.42 12.59 15.19
CA ARG A 259 -18.88 13.36 14.01
C ARG A 259 -18.92 12.56 12.71
N LEU A 260 -18.15 11.49 12.60
CA LEU A 260 -18.11 10.62 11.42
C LEU A 260 -19.02 9.40 11.56
N LEU A 261 -19.58 9.15 12.75
CA LEU A 261 -20.36 7.94 13.01
C LEU A 261 -21.57 7.86 12.07
N GLY A 262 -22.40 8.90 11.98
CA GLY A 262 -23.60 8.89 11.12
C GLY A 262 -23.33 8.78 9.62
N GLY A 263 -22.18 9.31 9.17
CA GLY A 263 -21.78 9.22 7.76
C GLY A 263 -21.16 7.87 7.39
N ARG A 264 -20.54 7.16 8.34
CA ARG A 264 -19.81 5.92 8.08
C ARG A 264 -20.53 4.66 8.55
N VAL A 265 -21.46 4.82 9.49
CA VAL A 265 -22.07 3.72 10.23
C VAL A 265 -23.55 4.03 10.45
N ARG A 266 -24.41 3.06 10.18
CA ARG A 266 -25.84 3.07 10.53
C ARG A 266 -26.02 2.25 11.80
N LEU A 267 -26.48 2.87 12.88
CA LEU A 267 -26.96 2.13 14.05
C LEU A 267 -28.22 1.34 13.65
N LEU A 268 -28.28 0.07 14.06
CA LEU A 268 -29.44 -0.78 13.79
C LEU A 268 -30.52 -0.55 14.86
N THR A 269 -31.78 -0.62 14.45
CA THR A 269 -32.90 -0.69 15.41
C THR A 269 -32.86 -2.02 16.17
N PRO A 270 -33.55 -2.15 17.32
CA PRO A 270 -33.61 -3.42 18.06
C PRO A 270 -34.12 -4.59 17.19
N ASP A 271 -35.12 -4.36 16.35
CA ASP A 271 -35.69 -5.37 15.46
C ASP A 271 -34.70 -5.74 14.34
N GLU A 272 -34.05 -4.73 13.71
CA GLU A 272 -32.98 -4.95 12.72
C GLU A 272 -31.78 -5.67 13.35
N ALA A 273 -31.48 -5.41 14.62
CA ALA A 273 -30.39 -6.02 15.37
C ALA A 273 -30.68 -7.49 15.70
N GLU A 274 -31.92 -7.85 16.01
CA GLU A 274 -32.35 -9.24 16.18
C GLU A 274 -32.41 -9.99 14.84
N GLU A 275 -32.85 -9.35 13.75
CA GLU A 275 -32.78 -9.94 12.40
C GLU A 275 -31.33 -10.09 11.89
N ALA A 276 -30.48 -9.10 12.20
CA ALA A 276 -29.06 -9.11 11.82
C ALA A 276 -28.21 -10.01 12.72
N ARG A 277 -28.76 -10.56 13.81
CA ARG A 277 -28.22 -11.73 14.49
C ARG A 277 -28.80 -12.95 13.79
N PRO A 278 -28.11 -13.55 12.80
CA PRO A 278 -28.59 -14.82 12.29
C PRO A 278 -28.62 -15.79 13.47
N ALA A 279 -29.58 -16.72 13.48
CA ALA A 279 -29.41 -17.95 14.23
C ALA A 279 -28.05 -18.50 13.80
N ALA A 280 -27.04 -18.40 14.68
CA ALA A 280 -25.66 -18.68 14.35
C ALA A 280 -25.50 -20.18 14.09
N ALA A 281 -25.89 -20.62 12.90
CA ALA A 281 -25.37 -21.83 12.32
C ALA A 281 -23.87 -21.60 12.23
N GLU A 282 -23.14 -22.27 13.11
CA GLU A 282 -21.69 -22.24 13.24
C GLU A 282 -21.06 -22.39 11.84
N ARG A 283 -20.54 -21.28 11.28
CA ARG A 283 -19.91 -21.30 9.96
C ARG A 283 -18.50 -21.84 10.17
N ILE A 284 -18.25 -23.05 9.72
CA ILE A 284 -16.89 -23.62 9.72
C ILE A 284 -16.26 -23.24 8.39
N PHE A 285 -15.02 -22.75 8.42
CA PHE A 285 -14.27 -22.48 7.20
C PHE A 285 -13.91 -23.81 6.55
N VAL A 286 -14.68 -24.24 5.54
CA VAL A 286 -14.44 -25.53 4.89
C VAL A 286 -13.47 -25.31 3.75
N VAL A 287 -12.30 -25.92 3.83
CA VAL A 287 -11.37 -26.00 2.70
C VAL A 287 -11.58 -27.33 2.02
N ARG A 288 -12.26 -27.29 0.88
CA ARG A 288 -12.35 -28.42 -0.02
C ARG A 288 -11.02 -28.57 -0.75
N TYR A 289 -10.43 -29.75 -0.75
CA TYR A 289 -9.09 -29.98 -1.29
C TYR A 289 -9.04 -31.14 -2.28
N SER A 290 -8.03 -31.11 -3.15
CA SER A 290 -7.65 -32.23 -4.02
C SER A 290 -6.21 -32.68 -3.70
N GLY A 291 -5.90 -33.95 -4.01
CA GLY A 291 -4.59 -34.55 -3.71
C GLY A 291 -4.45 -35.06 -2.27
N GLY A 292 -3.24 -35.49 -1.89
CA GLY A 292 -2.88 -35.93 -0.54
C GLY A 292 -3.10 -37.42 -0.21
N GLU A 293 -3.83 -38.18 -1.03
CA GLU A 293 -4.06 -39.62 -0.81
C GLU A 293 -2.80 -40.47 -1.05
N ASP A 294 -1.97 -40.06 -2.03
CA ASP A 294 -0.79 -40.81 -2.50
C ASP A 294 0.53 -40.08 -2.17
N GLY A 295 0.51 -39.13 -1.22
CA GLY A 295 1.65 -38.24 -0.92
C GLY A 295 1.82 -37.08 -1.91
N SER A 296 0.87 -36.89 -2.83
CA SER A 296 0.79 -35.71 -3.69
C SER A 296 0.51 -34.43 -2.87
N PRO A 297 1.00 -33.26 -3.33
CA PRO A 297 0.73 -32.00 -2.65
C PRO A 297 -0.78 -31.75 -2.52
N ILE A 298 -1.22 -31.38 -1.32
CA ILE A 298 -2.62 -31.04 -1.04
C ILE A 298 -2.87 -29.62 -1.53
N GLU A 299 -3.91 -29.45 -2.33
CA GLU A 299 -4.26 -28.15 -2.88
C GLU A 299 -5.70 -27.78 -2.53
N PRO A 300 -5.92 -26.56 -2.00
CA PRO A 300 -7.26 -26.05 -1.75
C PRO A 300 -7.95 -25.73 -3.09
N VAL A 301 -9.16 -26.23 -3.25
CA VAL A 301 -9.97 -26.12 -4.46
C VAL A 301 -11.10 -25.12 -4.29
N GLN A 302 -11.85 -25.26 -3.20
CA GLN A 302 -13.01 -24.43 -2.91
C GLN A 302 -13.02 -24.10 -1.43
N ILE A 303 -13.51 -22.91 -1.11
CA ILE A 303 -13.66 -22.46 0.26
C ILE A 303 -15.12 -22.14 0.52
N LEU A 304 -15.63 -22.64 1.64
CA LEU A 304 -16.94 -22.31 2.15
C LEU A 304 -16.79 -21.55 3.49
N PRO A 305 -17.64 -20.55 3.76
CA PRO A 305 -18.72 -20.06 2.90
C PRO A 305 -18.20 -19.37 1.63
N GLU A 306 -18.99 -19.46 0.55
CA GLU A 306 -18.66 -18.84 -0.74
C GLU A 306 -18.63 -17.30 -0.63
N GLY A 307 -17.90 -16.65 -1.53
CA GLY A 307 -17.72 -15.19 -1.52
C GLY A 307 -16.60 -14.69 -0.60
N LEU A 308 -15.81 -15.59 -0.01
CA LEU A 308 -14.57 -15.24 0.70
C LEU A 308 -13.39 -15.17 -0.28
N SER A 309 -12.63 -14.08 -0.22
CA SER A 309 -11.42 -13.89 -1.03
C SER A 309 -10.29 -14.74 -0.49
N LEU A 310 -9.77 -15.66 -1.29
CA LEU A 310 -8.57 -16.46 -1.00
C LEU A 310 -7.35 -15.60 -0.64
N ALA A 311 -7.24 -14.40 -1.20
CA ALA A 311 -6.12 -13.50 -0.97
C ALA A 311 -6.01 -13.05 0.50
N ASP A 312 -7.13 -13.05 1.22
CA ASP A 312 -7.21 -12.59 2.61
C ASP A 312 -6.84 -13.68 3.61
N TYR A 313 -6.71 -14.93 3.16
CA TYR A 313 -6.41 -16.08 4.01
C TYR A 313 -5.06 -16.70 3.62
N HIS A 314 -4.32 -17.12 4.63
CA HIS A 314 -3.17 -18.00 4.51
C HIS A 314 -3.61 -19.41 4.89
N ILE A 315 -3.60 -20.31 3.90
CA ILE A 315 -4.06 -21.69 4.05
C ILE A 315 -2.85 -22.59 3.96
N SER A 316 -2.61 -23.39 5.00
CA SER A 316 -1.50 -24.33 5.03
C SER A 316 -1.94 -25.73 5.43
N PHE A 317 -1.30 -26.72 4.81
CA PHE A 317 -1.48 -28.15 5.07
C PHE A 317 -0.16 -28.76 5.60
N ALA A 318 0.48 -28.09 6.55
CA ALA A 318 1.89 -28.29 6.92
C ALA A 318 2.28 -29.75 7.27
N ALA A 319 1.32 -30.57 7.70
CA ALA A 319 1.53 -32.00 7.97
C ALA A 319 0.37 -32.86 7.43
N GLY A 320 -0.18 -32.49 6.28
CA GLY A 320 -1.31 -33.18 5.65
C GLY A 320 -2.68 -32.56 5.97
N VAL A 321 -3.74 -33.26 5.57
CA VAL A 321 -5.14 -32.81 5.68
C VAL A 321 -5.56 -32.54 7.13
N SER A 322 -5.08 -33.37 8.05
CA SER A 322 -5.34 -33.25 9.49
C SER A 322 -4.67 -32.02 10.13
N ALA A 323 -3.71 -31.41 9.44
CA ALA A 323 -2.99 -30.22 9.86
C ALA A 323 -3.38 -28.99 9.03
N LEU A 324 -4.61 -28.96 8.50
CA LEU A 324 -5.17 -27.76 7.89
C LEU A 324 -5.16 -26.62 8.91
N ARG A 325 -4.46 -25.54 8.57
CA ARG A 325 -4.48 -24.27 9.30
C ARG A 325 -4.89 -23.17 8.35
N VAL A 326 -5.95 -22.46 8.71
CA VAL A 326 -6.41 -21.28 8.00
C VAL A 326 -6.19 -20.09 8.92
N GLU A 327 -5.44 -19.10 8.45
CA GLU A 327 -5.24 -17.83 9.14
C GLU A 327 -5.69 -16.70 8.24
N HIS A 328 -6.65 -15.91 8.68
CA HIS A 328 -6.94 -14.65 8.03
C HIS A 328 -5.76 -13.70 8.27
N ARG A 329 -5.25 -13.05 7.21
CA ARG A 329 -4.05 -12.21 7.25
C ARG A 329 -4.14 -11.06 8.27
N LEU A 330 -5.36 -10.59 8.56
CA LEU A 330 -5.60 -9.51 9.52
C LEU A 330 -6.16 -10.00 10.85
N ASP A 331 -7.02 -11.01 10.81
CA ASP A 331 -7.87 -11.39 11.96
C ASP A 331 -7.31 -12.63 12.70
N GLY A 332 -6.26 -13.27 12.16
CA GLY A 332 -5.59 -14.40 12.78
C GLY A 332 -6.28 -15.75 12.50
N PRO A 333 -6.12 -16.74 13.40
CA PRO A 333 -6.52 -18.12 13.13
C PRO A 333 -8.05 -18.30 13.02
N VAL A 334 -8.49 -19.09 12.05
CA VAL A 334 -9.89 -19.37 11.74
C VAL A 334 -10.18 -20.86 11.99
N LYS A 335 -11.31 -21.19 12.64
CA LYS A 335 -11.71 -22.59 12.75
C LYS A 335 -12.09 -23.12 11.38
N CYS A 336 -11.39 -24.18 10.97
CA CYS A 336 -11.52 -24.75 9.65
C CYS A 336 -11.69 -26.27 9.71
N ARG A 337 -12.20 -26.84 8.62
CA ARG A 337 -12.19 -28.28 8.36
C ARG A 337 -11.84 -28.54 6.91
N ALA A 338 -11.16 -29.64 6.66
CA ALA A 338 -10.81 -30.06 5.32
C ALA A 338 -11.84 -31.07 4.81
N GLU A 339 -12.30 -30.91 3.56
CA GLU A 339 -13.18 -31.88 2.89
C GLU A 339 -12.54 -32.35 1.58
N PRO A 340 -12.41 -33.67 1.34
CA PRO A 340 -11.89 -34.16 0.06
C PRO A 340 -12.92 -33.91 -1.05
N VAL A 341 -12.44 -33.43 -2.20
CA VAL A 341 -13.26 -33.30 -3.40
C VAL A 341 -13.11 -34.55 -4.28
N ALA A 342 -14.20 -35.01 -4.89
CA ALA A 342 -14.12 -36.06 -5.89
C ALA A 342 -13.30 -35.57 -7.09
N ARG A 343 -12.33 -36.38 -7.57
CA ARG A 343 -11.39 -36.05 -8.67
C ARG A 343 -12.04 -35.66 -10.02
N LYS A 344 -13.37 -35.69 -10.13
CA LYS A 344 -14.15 -35.41 -11.36
C LYS A 344 -15.11 -34.22 -11.22
N GLU A 345 -15.06 -33.48 -10.11
CA GLU A 345 -15.92 -32.30 -9.95
C GLU A 345 -15.39 -31.10 -10.73
N VAL A 346 -16.32 -30.39 -11.35
CA VAL A 346 -16.06 -29.13 -12.06
C VAL A 346 -16.86 -28.04 -11.37
N PHE A 347 -16.18 -27.03 -10.86
CA PHE A 347 -16.80 -25.91 -10.15
C PHE A 347 -17.21 -24.85 -11.16
N SER A 348 -18.44 -24.96 -11.65
CA SER A 348 -18.96 -24.13 -12.74
C SER A 348 -19.27 -22.68 -12.37
N GLU A 349 -19.42 -22.40 -11.08
CA GLU A 349 -19.87 -21.10 -10.58
C GLU A 349 -18.71 -20.17 -10.22
N THR A 350 -17.51 -20.71 -9.97
CA THR A 350 -16.31 -19.90 -9.75
C THR A 350 -15.80 -19.35 -11.08
N PRO A 351 -15.55 -18.04 -11.21
CA PRO A 351 -15.04 -17.49 -12.46
C PRO A 351 -13.62 -18.00 -12.74
N LEU A 352 -13.38 -18.35 -14.00
CA LEU A 352 -12.04 -18.65 -14.52
C LEU A 352 -11.20 -17.37 -14.55
N GLU A 353 -9.94 -17.41 -14.12
CA GLU A 353 -9.03 -16.27 -14.27
C GLU A 353 -8.14 -16.48 -15.51
N LEU A 354 -8.14 -15.52 -16.44
CA LEU A 354 -7.27 -15.51 -17.62
C LEU A 354 -6.32 -14.31 -17.55
N TYR A 355 -5.02 -14.54 -17.77
CA TYR A 355 -4.01 -13.50 -17.85
C TYR A 355 -3.56 -13.37 -19.30
N THR A 356 -3.88 -12.24 -19.92
CA THR A 356 -3.80 -12.06 -21.37
C THR A 356 -2.95 -10.87 -21.76
N GLN A 357 -2.36 -10.93 -22.94
CA GLN A 357 -1.63 -9.85 -23.57
C GLN A 357 -2.12 -9.69 -25.01
N GLU A 358 -2.50 -8.47 -25.36
CA GLU A 358 -2.78 -8.08 -26.74
C GLU A 358 -1.43 -7.84 -27.45
N ILE A 359 -1.15 -8.62 -28.50
CA ILE A 359 0.06 -8.44 -29.33
C ILE A 359 -0.24 -7.48 -30.47
N ASP A 360 -1.34 -7.74 -31.17
CA ASP A 360 -1.91 -6.90 -32.22
C ASP A 360 -3.43 -7.12 -32.28
N GLU A 361 -4.14 -6.42 -33.18
CA GLU A 361 -5.59 -6.49 -33.32
C GLU A 361 -6.12 -7.93 -33.60
N GLU A 362 -5.30 -8.77 -34.24
CA GLU A 362 -5.63 -10.13 -34.66
C GLU A 362 -4.97 -11.23 -33.80
N THR A 363 -4.17 -10.86 -32.79
CA THR A 363 -3.31 -11.79 -32.07
C THR A 363 -3.35 -11.52 -30.57
N HIS A 364 -3.88 -12.49 -29.84
CA HIS A 364 -3.96 -12.48 -28.39
C HIS A 364 -3.10 -13.57 -27.80
N ASN A 365 -2.34 -13.26 -26.76
CA ASN A 365 -1.49 -14.20 -26.05
C ASN A 365 -2.07 -14.48 -24.66
N ILE A 366 -2.54 -15.70 -24.42
CA ILE A 366 -3.04 -16.11 -23.12
C ILE A 366 -1.89 -16.77 -22.35
N VAL A 367 -1.26 -16.02 -21.45
CA VAL A 367 -0.02 -16.42 -20.74
C VAL A 367 -0.30 -17.40 -19.60
N GLN A 368 -1.45 -17.25 -18.94
CA GLN A 368 -1.85 -18.11 -17.81
C GLN A 368 -3.37 -18.21 -17.73
N VAL A 369 -3.88 -19.40 -17.40
CA VAL A 369 -5.31 -19.65 -17.15
C VAL A 369 -5.47 -20.52 -15.91
N TYR A 370 -6.40 -20.14 -15.03
CA TYR A 370 -6.81 -20.96 -13.89
C TYR A 370 -8.18 -21.58 -14.16
N PHE A 371 -8.18 -22.89 -14.38
CA PHE A 371 -9.40 -23.66 -14.54
C PHE A 371 -9.97 -24.08 -13.20
N SER A 372 -11.29 -24.00 -13.06
CA SER A 372 -12.03 -24.54 -11.91
C SER A 372 -12.30 -26.05 -12.04
N ASP A 373 -11.50 -26.72 -12.88
CA ASP A 373 -11.62 -28.12 -13.26
C ASP A 373 -10.54 -28.94 -12.54
N LEU A 374 -10.96 -29.99 -11.84
CA LEU A 374 -10.05 -30.85 -11.07
C LEU A 374 -9.46 -32.02 -11.85
N ARG A 375 -9.82 -32.16 -13.12
CA ARG A 375 -9.24 -33.19 -13.97
C ARG A 375 -7.75 -32.96 -14.16
N GLU A 376 -7.00 -34.06 -14.23
CA GLU A 376 -5.55 -34.00 -14.47
C GLU A 376 -5.23 -33.45 -15.87
N GLU A 377 -6.08 -33.76 -16.85
CA GLU A 377 -5.96 -33.28 -18.22
C GLU A 377 -7.18 -32.43 -18.60
N VAL A 378 -6.91 -31.22 -19.08
CA VAL A 378 -7.91 -30.27 -19.56
C VAL A 378 -7.51 -29.83 -20.96
N TYR A 379 -8.34 -30.18 -21.95
CA TYR A 379 -8.11 -29.84 -23.34
C TYR A 379 -8.85 -28.56 -23.71
N VAL A 380 -8.12 -27.61 -24.29
CA VAL A 380 -8.59 -26.24 -24.56
C VAL A 380 -8.45 -25.94 -26.05
N ASP A 381 -9.50 -25.42 -26.66
CA ASP A 381 -9.50 -24.86 -28.01
C ASP A 381 -9.62 -23.34 -27.96
N VAL A 382 -9.14 -22.68 -29.01
CA VAL A 382 -9.16 -21.22 -29.12
C VAL A 382 -9.68 -20.78 -30.47
N LEU A 383 -10.54 -19.77 -30.46
CA LEU A 383 -11.15 -19.24 -31.67
C LEU A 383 -11.05 -17.72 -31.70
N ASN A 384 -10.46 -17.18 -32.77
CA ASN A 384 -10.39 -15.74 -33.00
C ASN A 384 -11.46 -15.30 -34.01
N LEU A 385 -12.38 -14.43 -33.56
CA LEU A 385 -13.48 -13.88 -34.36
C LEU A 385 -13.23 -12.44 -34.85
N THR A 386 -12.01 -11.91 -34.70
CA THR A 386 -11.63 -10.59 -35.24
C THR A 386 -11.80 -10.59 -36.76
N GLY A 387 -12.51 -9.56 -37.26
CA GLY A 387 -12.73 -9.39 -38.70
C GLY A 387 -13.64 -10.46 -39.34
N THR A 388 -14.49 -11.12 -38.55
CA THR A 388 -15.54 -12.03 -39.04
C THR A 388 -16.93 -11.57 -38.59
N ASP A 389 -17.95 -11.90 -39.37
CA ASP A 389 -19.36 -11.61 -39.03
C ASP A 389 -19.97 -12.67 -38.09
N LEU A 390 -19.17 -13.64 -37.63
CA LEU A 390 -19.63 -14.72 -36.75
C LEU A 390 -20.03 -14.18 -35.37
N THR A 391 -20.85 -14.93 -34.67
CA THR A 391 -21.41 -14.63 -33.36
C THR A 391 -21.26 -15.84 -32.46
N LEU A 392 -21.41 -15.66 -31.15
CA LEU A 392 -21.32 -16.77 -30.20
C LEU A 392 -22.38 -17.86 -30.42
N GLN A 393 -23.45 -17.56 -31.17
CA GLN A 393 -24.55 -18.49 -31.46
C GLN A 393 -24.30 -19.34 -32.71
N ASP A 394 -23.29 -18.99 -33.51
CA ASP A 394 -23.00 -19.73 -34.73
C ASP A 394 -22.48 -21.13 -34.42
N ALA A 395 -22.86 -22.09 -35.27
CA ALA A 395 -22.58 -23.51 -35.04
C ALA A 395 -21.07 -23.80 -34.87
N GLU A 396 -20.21 -23.04 -35.55
CA GLU A 396 -18.76 -23.14 -35.43
C GLU A 396 -18.23 -22.74 -34.04
N CYS A 397 -18.82 -21.71 -33.43
CA CYS A 397 -18.47 -21.27 -32.08
C CYS A 397 -18.87 -22.30 -31.02
N VAL A 398 -20.02 -22.97 -31.21
CA VAL A 398 -20.57 -23.96 -30.25
C VAL A 398 -20.06 -25.38 -30.52
N ALA A 399 -19.42 -25.64 -31.67
CA ALA A 399 -18.87 -26.95 -31.99
C ALA A 399 -17.64 -27.29 -31.14
N PHE A 400 -17.57 -28.48 -30.56
CA PHE A 400 -16.39 -28.99 -29.85
C PHE A 400 -15.84 -30.20 -30.61
N PRO A 401 -15.10 -29.99 -31.73
CA PRO A 401 -14.42 -31.08 -32.41
C PRO A 401 -13.38 -31.72 -31.48
N ASN A 402 -12.91 -32.92 -31.82
CA ASN A 402 -11.73 -33.43 -31.13
C ASN A 402 -10.51 -32.61 -31.56
N ASP A 403 -9.52 -32.49 -30.68
CA ASP A 403 -8.26 -31.84 -31.00
C ASP A 403 -7.45 -32.66 -32.03
N ALA A 404 -6.25 -32.18 -32.40
CA ALA A 404 -5.38 -32.87 -33.34
C ALA A 404 -4.91 -34.25 -32.83
N SER A 405 -4.95 -34.51 -31.52
CA SER A 405 -4.62 -35.80 -30.91
C SER A 405 -5.81 -36.76 -30.85
N GLY A 406 -7.02 -36.27 -31.14
CA GLY A 406 -8.27 -37.02 -31.03
C GLY A 406 -8.92 -36.93 -29.64
N ALA A 407 -8.37 -36.15 -28.73
CA ALA A 407 -8.91 -35.90 -27.40
C ALA A 407 -10.15 -34.99 -27.44
N ALA A 408 -11.06 -35.23 -26.51
CA ALA A 408 -12.29 -34.45 -26.40
C ALA A 408 -12.02 -33.13 -25.66
N LEU A 409 -12.23 -32.02 -26.37
CA LEU A 409 -12.10 -30.67 -25.81
C LEU A 409 -13.05 -30.44 -24.61
N ASN A 410 -12.54 -29.74 -23.60
CA ASN A 410 -13.29 -29.39 -22.39
C ASN A 410 -13.69 -27.92 -22.39
N TYR A 411 -12.77 -27.04 -22.80
CA TYR A 411 -12.99 -25.60 -22.88
C TYR A 411 -12.73 -25.07 -24.28
N LYS A 412 -13.45 -24.00 -24.64
CA LYS A 412 -13.14 -23.19 -25.82
C LYS A 412 -13.09 -21.72 -25.42
N ILE A 413 -11.98 -21.05 -25.71
CA ILE A 413 -11.81 -19.62 -25.43
C ILE A 413 -12.00 -18.85 -26.74
N ILE A 414 -12.98 -17.94 -26.74
CA ILE A 414 -13.34 -17.15 -27.92
C ILE A 414 -12.84 -15.72 -27.70
N VAL A 415 -12.05 -15.22 -28.65
CA VAL A 415 -11.45 -13.89 -28.63
C VAL A 415 -11.97 -13.07 -29.81
N ARG A 416 -12.17 -11.77 -29.62
CA ARG A 416 -12.49 -10.80 -30.67
C ARG A 416 -11.88 -9.45 -30.30
N ASP A 417 -11.27 -8.79 -31.28
CA ASP A 417 -10.71 -7.44 -31.19
C ASP A 417 -9.79 -7.26 -29.95
N GLY A 418 -8.86 -8.20 -29.76
CA GLY A 418 -7.88 -8.18 -28.66
C GLY A 418 -8.46 -8.43 -27.25
N ARG A 419 -9.62 -9.09 -27.15
CA ARG A 419 -10.33 -9.33 -25.87
C ARG A 419 -11.00 -10.70 -25.84
N VAL A 420 -11.06 -11.31 -24.66
CA VAL A 420 -11.82 -12.55 -24.48
C VAL A 420 -13.32 -12.22 -24.46
N LEU A 421 -14.06 -12.78 -25.40
CA LEU A 421 -15.50 -12.57 -25.55
C LEU A 421 -16.31 -13.59 -24.73
N ALA A 422 -15.87 -14.84 -24.72
CA ALA A 422 -16.52 -15.91 -23.98
C ALA A 422 -15.55 -17.06 -23.69
N VAL A 423 -15.78 -17.76 -22.58
CA VAL A 423 -15.22 -19.08 -22.34
C VAL A 423 -16.37 -20.09 -22.31
N LEU A 424 -16.35 -21.05 -23.22
CA LEU A 424 -17.35 -22.11 -23.31
C LEU A 424 -16.81 -23.38 -22.65
N TYR A 425 -17.69 -24.09 -21.97
CA TYR A 425 -17.40 -25.37 -21.31
C TYR A 425 -18.35 -26.45 -21.81
N LYS A 426 -17.79 -27.63 -22.13
CA LYS A 426 -18.55 -28.80 -22.55
C LYS A 426 -18.89 -29.69 -21.35
N GLU A 427 -20.18 -29.77 -21.02
CA GLU A 427 -20.73 -30.63 -19.97
C GLU A 427 -21.57 -31.75 -20.61
N GLY A 428 -20.93 -32.89 -20.86
CA GLY A 428 -21.54 -33.99 -21.62
C GLY A 428 -21.85 -33.56 -23.06
N ASP A 429 -23.12 -33.63 -23.43
CA ASP A 429 -23.62 -33.19 -24.75
C ASP A 429 -24.04 -31.71 -24.78
N SER A 430 -24.01 -31.03 -23.62
CA SER A 430 -24.38 -29.62 -23.52
C SER A 430 -23.15 -28.71 -23.50
N VAL A 431 -23.30 -27.53 -24.08
CA VAL A 431 -22.28 -26.47 -24.04
C VAL A 431 -22.87 -25.31 -23.25
N ARG A 432 -22.13 -24.85 -22.25
CA ARG A 432 -22.50 -23.69 -21.43
C ARG A 432 -21.41 -22.63 -21.44
N THR A 433 -21.79 -21.39 -21.18
CA THR A 433 -20.82 -20.31 -20.96
C THR A 433 -20.33 -20.36 -19.52
N SER A 434 -19.02 -20.34 -19.33
CA SER A 434 -18.38 -20.25 -18.02
C SER A 434 -18.12 -18.79 -17.64
N PRO A 435 -18.38 -18.39 -16.39
CA PRO A 435 -17.97 -17.08 -15.90
C PRO A 435 -16.44 -16.98 -15.93
N PHE A 436 -15.91 -15.79 -16.25
CA PHE A 436 -14.47 -15.55 -16.27
C PHE A 436 -14.12 -14.10 -15.94
N VAL A 437 -12.87 -13.91 -15.52
CA VAL A 437 -12.22 -12.61 -15.31
C VAL A 437 -10.97 -12.55 -16.17
N GLU A 438 -10.91 -11.58 -17.07
CA GLU A 438 -9.72 -11.30 -17.89
C GLU A 438 -8.84 -10.25 -17.21
N HIS A 439 -7.60 -10.62 -16.90
CA HIS A 439 -6.55 -9.75 -16.41
C HIS A 439 -5.59 -9.39 -17.56
N LYS A 440 -5.71 -8.17 -18.08
CA LYS A 440 -4.78 -7.68 -19.11
C LYS A 440 -3.41 -7.38 -18.50
N LEU A 441 -2.40 -8.11 -18.94
CA LEU A 441 -1.00 -7.88 -18.60
C LEU A 441 -0.48 -6.65 -19.34
N PRO A 442 0.35 -5.82 -18.69
CA PRO A 442 0.92 -4.66 -19.35
C PRO A 442 2.00 -5.05 -20.37
N ALA A 443 2.32 -4.11 -21.26
CA ALA A 443 3.38 -4.30 -22.24
C ALA A 443 4.77 -4.40 -21.59
N SER A 444 5.72 -4.95 -22.33
CA SER A 444 7.14 -4.94 -21.93
C SER A 444 7.63 -3.51 -21.70
N GLY A 445 8.46 -3.31 -20.69
CA GLY A 445 8.94 -2.01 -20.23
C GLY A 445 8.00 -1.29 -19.26
N ALA A 446 6.78 -1.80 -19.04
CA ALA A 446 5.87 -1.23 -18.06
C ALA A 446 6.36 -1.47 -16.62
N PHE A 447 6.08 -0.50 -15.75
CA PHE A 447 6.30 -0.67 -14.32
C PHE A 447 5.17 -1.49 -13.69
N VAL A 448 5.55 -2.49 -12.91
CA VAL A 448 4.66 -3.41 -12.22
C VAL A 448 5.00 -3.48 -10.73
N VAL A 449 3.95 -3.63 -9.92
CA VAL A 449 4.06 -3.88 -8.48
C VAL A 449 3.77 -5.37 -8.25
N LEU A 450 4.66 -6.01 -7.51
CA LEU A 450 4.53 -7.41 -7.11
C LEU A 450 3.66 -7.50 -5.84
N SER A 451 3.09 -8.67 -5.57
CA SER A 451 2.22 -8.88 -4.40
C SER A 451 2.90 -8.67 -3.04
N ASP A 452 4.23 -8.65 -3.00
CA ASP A 452 5.03 -8.32 -1.80
C ASP A 452 5.37 -6.82 -1.69
N GLY A 453 4.89 -6.00 -2.63
CA GLY A 453 5.07 -4.54 -2.65
C GLY A 453 6.32 -4.05 -3.38
N ALA A 454 7.16 -4.96 -3.91
CA ALA A 454 8.30 -4.59 -4.74
C ALA A 454 7.86 -3.92 -6.04
N LEU A 455 8.67 -2.97 -6.53
CA LEU A 455 8.46 -2.31 -7.83
C LEU A 455 9.49 -2.85 -8.82
N GLY A 456 9.03 -3.20 -10.01
CA GLY A 456 9.90 -3.65 -11.08
C GLY A 456 9.44 -3.22 -12.47
N VAL A 457 10.30 -3.45 -13.45
CA VAL A 457 10.06 -3.22 -14.87
C VAL A 457 9.88 -4.57 -15.56
N LEU A 458 8.69 -4.79 -16.10
CA LEU A 458 8.32 -6.02 -16.79
C LEU A 458 9.18 -6.18 -18.06
N GLN A 459 9.77 -7.35 -18.25
CA GLN A 459 10.47 -7.69 -19.50
C GLN A 459 9.48 -8.26 -20.53
N SER A 460 9.98 -8.91 -21.59
CA SER A 460 9.10 -9.55 -22.57
C SER A 460 8.30 -10.68 -21.91
N LEU A 461 6.99 -10.71 -22.16
CA LEU A 461 6.14 -11.80 -21.71
C LEU A 461 6.42 -13.07 -22.52
N PRO A 462 6.39 -14.26 -21.89
CA PRO A 462 6.56 -15.51 -22.59
C PRO A 462 5.37 -15.83 -23.50
N ARG A 463 5.61 -16.67 -24.49
CA ARG A 463 4.57 -17.19 -25.37
C ARG A 463 3.70 -18.20 -24.61
N GLY A 464 2.42 -17.87 -24.43
CA GLY A 464 1.41 -18.78 -23.92
C GLY A 464 0.58 -19.37 -25.05
N LEU A 465 -0.71 -19.52 -24.80
CA LEU A 465 -1.69 -19.98 -25.80
C LEU A 465 -2.04 -18.83 -26.74
N ILE A 466 -1.55 -18.94 -27.98
CA ILE A 466 -1.73 -17.91 -29.00
C ILE A 466 -3.07 -18.08 -29.71
N VAL A 467 -3.88 -17.04 -29.62
CA VAL A 467 -5.19 -16.95 -30.28
C VAL A 467 -5.06 -16.00 -31.45
N THR A 468 -4.90 -16.56 -32.65
CA THR A 468 -4.77 -15.80 -33.89
C THR A 468 -5.56 -16.45 -35.01
N ARG A 469 -6.03 -15.64 -35.96
CA ARG A 469 -6.74 -16.14 -37.14
C ARG A 469 -5.81 -16.82 -38.13
N THR A 470 -4.57 -16.34 -38.23
CA THR A 470 -3.58 -16.87 -39.17
C THR A 470 -2.36 -17.31 -38.38
N PRO A 471 -1.92 -18.58 -38.47
CA PRO A 471 -0.74 -19.05 -37.76
C PRO A 471 0.46 -18.14 -38.05
N ARG A 472 1.14 -17.69 -36.99
CA ARG A 472 2.34 -16.86 -37.05
C ARG A 472 3.35 -17.38 -36.03
N ASP A 473 4.62 -17.31 -36.40
CA ASP A 473 5.70 -17.62 -35.47
C ASP A 473 5.94 -16.41 -34.55
N LEU A 474 5.62 -16.59 -33.27
CA LEU A 474 5.93 -15.63 -32.21
C LEU A 474 7.14 -16.10 -31.40
N PRO A 475 7.98 -15.16 -30.93
CA PRO A 475 9.13 -15.49 -30.09
C PRO A 475 8.64 -16.11 -28.78
N GLU A 476 9.34 -17.15 -28.32
CA GLU A 476 8.95 -17.92 -27.13
C GLU A 476 9.16 -17.15 -25.82
N ASN A 477 10.18 -16.27 -25.77
CA ASN A 477 10.53 -15.43 -24.61
C ASN A 477 10.46 -16.19 -23.26
N ALA A 478 11.01 -17.41 -23.21
CA ALA A 478 11.01 -18.21 -22.00
C ALA A 478 11.66 -17.43 -20.82
N PRO A 479 11.12 -17.54 -19.59
CA PRO A 479 11.70 -16.89 -18.42
C PRO A 479 13.17 -17.31 -18.23
N GLN A 480 14.06 -16.34 -18.09
CA GLN A 480 15.51 -16.55 -18.03
C GLN A 480 16.05 -16.48 -16.60
N TRP A 481 15.27 -15.92 -15.68
CA TRP A 481 15.73 -15.59 -14.34
C TRP A 481 15.23 -16.58 -13.29
N PRO A 482 15.88 -16.64 -12.12
CA PRO A 482 15.38 -17.47 -11.02
C PRO A 482 14.03 -16.95 -10.53
N ALA A 483 13.14 -17.88 -10.14
CA ALA A 483 11.86 -17.53 -9.55
C ALA A 483 12.04 -16.75 -8.24
N ARG A 484 11.25 -15.69 -8.06
CA ARG A 484 11.29 -14.88 -6.85
C ARG A 484 10.80 -15.67 -5.64
N ALA A 485 11.63 -15.73 -4.60
CA ALA A 485 11.28 -16.38 -3.34
C ALA A 485 10.02 -15.77 -2.72
N GLY A 486 9.15 -16.62 -2.17
CA GLY A 486 7.91 -16.19 -1.51
C GLY A 486 6.73 -15.91 -2.45
N LEU A 487 6.95 -15.81 -3.76
CA LEU A 487 5.87 -15.69 -4.74
C LEU A 487 5.53 -17.05 -5.34
N ARG A 488 4.24 -17.38 -5.36
CA ARG A 488 3.73 -18.63 -5.95
C ARG A 488 2.53 -18.33 -6.85
N PRO A 489 2.31 -19.13 -7.90
CA PRO A 489 1.06 -19.10 -8.66
C PRO A 489 -0.15 -19.28 -7.73
N LYS A 490 -1.29 -18.65 -8.06
CA LYS A 490 -2.52 -18.72 -7.24
C LYS A 490 -3.13 -20.13 -7.15
N GLY A 491 -2.80 -21.03 -8.08
CA GLY A 491 -3.34 -22.39 -8.14
C GLY A 491 -2.74 -23.21 -9.27
N LYS A 492 -3.42 -24.29 -9.64
CA LYS A 492 -3.07 -25.10 -10.82
C LYS A 492 -3.39 -24.35 -12.11
N HIS A 493 -2.40 -24.23 -12.97
CA HIS A 493 -2.58 -23.87 -14.37
C HIS A 493 -2.00 -24.99 -15.24
N PRO A 494 -2.39 -25.09 -16.53
CA PRO A 494 -1.80 -26.07 -17.44
C PRO A 494 -0.27 -25.97 -17.45
N ALA A 495 0.41 -27.10 -17.29
CA ALA A 495 1.88 -27.15 -17.20
C ALA A 495 2.58 -26.61 -18.45
N GLU A 496 1.89 -26.63 -19.60
CA GLU A 496 2.37 -26.11 -20.87
C GLU A 496 2.39 -24.57 -20.93
N LEU A 497 1.62 -23.90 -20.05
CA LEU A 497 1.63 -22.45 -19.97
C LEU A 497 2.76 -21.99 -19.05
N PRO A 498 3.59 -21.02 -19.47
CA PRO A 498 4.78 -20.60 -18.74
C PRO A 498 4.43 -19.97 -17.39
N GLY A 499 3.32 -19.22 -17.29
CA GLY A 499 2.79 -18.67 -16.03
C GLY A 499 3.70 -17.67 -15.28
N MET A 500 4.91 -17.43 -15.77
CA MET A 500 5.97 -16.64 -15.14
C MET A 500 6.47 -15.58 -16.12
N ALA A 501 6.85 -14.41 -15.62
CA ALA A 501 7.45 -13.36 -16.43
C ALA A 501 8.67 -12.77 -15.74
N ASP A 502 9.66 -12.39 -16.55
CA ASP A 502 10.89 -11.77 -16.09
C ASP A 502 10.66 -10.29 -15.70
N VAL A 503 11.15 -9.90 -14.53
CA VAL A 503 11.00 -8.55 -13.96
C VAL A 503 12.34 -8.05 -13.42
N LYS A 504 12.72 -6.82 -13.82
CA LYS A 504 13.86 -6.09 -13.24
C LYS A 504 13.38 -5.24 -12.08
N LEU A 505 13.74 -5.60 -10.87
CA LEU A 505 13.32 -4.96 -9.64
C LEU A 505 14.12 -3.68 -9.43
N VAL A 506 13.42 -2.55 -9.38
CA VAL A 506 14.00 -1.22 -9.18
C VAL A 506 13.75 -0.67 -7.78
N GLN A 507 12.87 -1.34 -7.01
CA GLN A 507 12.61 -1.01 -5.61
C GLN A 507 12.31 -2.26 -4.79
N LEU A 508 12.96 -2.38 -3.63
CA LEU A 508 12.79 -3.46 -2.66
C LEU A 508 12.61 -2.87 -1.26
N GLU A 509 11.60 -3.34 -0.53
CA GLU A 509 11.33 -2.91 0.85
C GLU A 509 11.23 -1.39 1.02
N GLY A 510 10.81 -0.67 -0.03
CA GLY A 510 10.70 0.78 -0.03
C GLY A 510 11.98 1.53 -0.42
N HIS A 511 13.10 0.84 -0.62
CA HIS A 511 14.39 1.39 -1.01
C HIS A 511 14.70 1.15 -2.50
N VAL A 512 15.48 2.05 -3.10
CA VAL A 512 15.97 1.90 -4.48
C VAL A 512 16.87 0.67 -4.56
N ALA A 513 16.63 -0.20 -5.53
CA ALA A 513 17.45 -1.37 -5.80
C ALA A 513 18.38 -1.07 -7.00
N TRP A 514 19.64 -0.75 -6.71
CA TRP A 514 20.68 -0.54 -7.72
C TRP A 514 21.93 -1.39 -7.40
N PRO A 515 22.44 -2.20 -8.36
CA PRO A 515 21.84 -2.48 -9.66
C PRO A 515 20.48 -3.19 -9.54
N PRO A 516 19.60 -3.11 -10.56
CA PRO A 516 18.29 -3.75 -10.50
C PRO A 516 18.42 -5.27 -10.33
N GLN A 517 17.71 -5.84 -9.35
CA GLN A 517 17.70 -7.28 -9.16
C GLN A 517 16.82 -7.96 -10.22
N GLN A 518 17.26 -9.11 -10.72
CA GLN A 518 16.58 -9.84 -11.80
C GLN A 518 15.88 -11.08 -11.24
N CYS A 519 14.58 -11.22 -11.47
CA CYS A 519 13.81 -12.40 -11.06
C CYS A 519 12.64 -12.68 -12.01
N SER A 520 12.17 -13.93 -12.03
CA SER A 520 10.89 -14.27 -12.64
C SER A 520 9.80 -14.31 -11.58
N ALA A 521 8.64 -13.72 -11.88
CA ALA A 521 7.49 -13.69 -10.99
C ALA A 521 6.25 -14.29 -11.68
N PRO A 522 5.34 -14.96 -10.95
CA PRO A 522 4.08 -15.42 -11.51
C PRO A 522 3.29 -14.25 -12.10
N VAL A 523 2.75 -14.37 -13.31
CA VAL A 523 2.02 -13.24 -13.93
C VAL A 523 0.80 -12.83 -13.11
N CYS A 524 0.19 -13.76 -12.37
CA CYS A 524 -0.88 -13.50 -11.41
C CYS A 524 -0.52 -12.65 -10.19
N SER A 525 0.78 -12.42 -9.96
CA SER A 525 1.30 -11.57 -8.89
C SER A 525 1.67 -10.16 -9.36
N LEU A 526 1.50 -9.87 -10.65
CA LEU A 526 1.84 -8.59 -11.25
C LEU A 526 0.62 -7.68 -11.31
N ALA A 527 0.75 -6.47 -10.79
CA ALA A 527 -0.21 -5.39 -10.99
C ALA A 527 0.49 -4.21 -11.67
N VAL A 528 -0.21 -3.47 -12.53
CA VAL A 528 0.34 -2.24 -13.10
C VAL A 528 0.61 -1.23 -11.99
N ALA A 529 1.80 -0.61 -12.00
CA ALA A 529 2.12 0.40 -11.01
C ALA A 529 1.27 1.66 -11.21
N GLU A 530 0.61 2.10 -10.14
CA GLU A 530 -0.15 3.35 -10.15
C GLU A 530 0.77 4.58 -10.30
N SER A 531 0.27 5.63 -10.94
CA SER A 531 1.05 6.87 -11.15
C SER A 531 1.56 7.48 -9.84
N ALA A 532 0.79 7.41 -8.75
CA ALA A 532 1.23 7.89 -7.44
C ALA A 532 2.41 7.10 -6.88
N ARG A 533 2.44 5.78 -7.09
CA ARG A 533 3.56 4.91 -6.71
C ARG A 533 4.81 5.24 -7.52
N LEU A 534 4.65 5.50 -8.82
CA LEU A 534 5.76 5.89 -9.70
C LEU A 534 6.33 7.26 -9.33
N GLN A 535 5.50 8.25 -9.02
CA GLN A 535 5.96 9.57 -8.55
C GLN A 535 6.81 9.45 -7.27
N LEU A 536 6.38 8.60 -6.33
CA LEU A 536 7.15 8.35 -5.11
C LEU A 536 8.48 7.66 -5.41
N TRP A 537 8.48 6.67 -6.32
CA TRP A 537 9.71 6.02 -6.74
C TRP A 537 10.67 6.98 -7.44
N HIS A 538 10.19 7.84 -8.35
CA HIS A 538 11.01 8.85 -9.00
C HIS A 538 11.63 9.82 -7.99
N ALA A 539 10.87 10.31 -7.02
CA ALA A 539 11.42 11.18 -5.98
C ALA A 539 12.50 10.48 -5.13
N GLN A 540 12.32 9.18 -4.83
CA GLN A 540 13.34 8.38 -4.13
C GLN A 540 14.57 8.14 -4.98
N TRP A 541 14.38 7.87 -6.27
CA TRP A 541 15.45 7.72 -7.26
C TRP A 541 16.27 9.00 -7.36
N ASP A 542 15.63 10.15 -7.53
CA ASP A 542 16.30 11.44 -7.62
C ASP A 542 17.09 11.76 -6.34
N SER A 543 16.50 11.49 -5.17
CA SER A 543 17.19 11.64 -3.89
C SER A 543 18.41 10.71 -3.77
N TRP A 544 18.28 9.46 -4.21
CA TRP A 544 19.35 8.47 -4.16
C TRP A 544 20.50 8.85 -5.12
N VAL A 545 20.17 9.32 -6.33
CA VAL A 545 21.15 9.82 -7.30
C VAL A 545 21.87 11.06 -6.76
N ALA A 546 21.14 12.02 -6.19
CA ALA A 546 21.73 13.23 -5.61
C ALA A 546 22.69 12.92 -4.45
N GLU A 547 22.35 11.95 -3.59
CA GLU A 547 23.25 11.48 -2.52
C GLU A 547 24.54 10.90 -3.09
N ARG A 548 24.46 10.07 -4.14
CA ARG A 548 25.63 9.49 -4.83
C ARG A 548 26.52 10.55 -5.47
N GLN A 549 25.91 11.55 -6.11
CA GLN A 549 26.65 12.70 -6.63
C GLN A 549 27.35 13.46 -5.51
N GLN A 550 26.68 13.73 -4.39
CA GLN A 550 27.27 14.42 -3.24
C GLN A 550 28.45 13.65 -2.66
N VAL A 551 28.35 12.33 -2.53
CA VAL A 551 29.47 11.48 -2.08
C VAL A 551 30.66 11.59 -3.03
N ALA A 552 30.44 11.53 -4.35
CA ALA A 552 31.50 11.68 -5.33
C ALA A 552 32.16 13.08 -5.25
N TYR A 553 31.38 14.15 -5.14
CA TYR A 553 31.91 15.51 -4.98
C TYR A 553 32.67 15.70 -3.66
N ALA A 554 32.18 15.14 -2.55
CA ALA A 554 32.85 15.20 -1.26
C ALA A 554 34.20 14.47 -1.28
N LEU A 555 34.30 13.33 -1.98
CA LEU A 555 35.57 12.63 -2.21
C LEU A 555 36.55 13.52 -2.99
N VAL A 556 36.10 14.18 -4.06
CA VAL A 556 36.93 15.12 -4.83
C VAL A 556 37.45 16.25 -3.94
N GLU A 557 36.58 16.91 -3.18
CA GLU A 557 36.97 18.01 -2.30
C GLU A 557 37.96 17.57 -1.22
N LYS A 558 37.73 16.39 -0.60
CA LYS A 558 38.64 15.80 0.37
C LYS A 558 40.03 15.56 -0.24
N MET A 559 40.08 15.01 -1.44
CA MET A 559 41.34 14.74 -2.14
C MET A 559 42.06 16.01 -2.57
N GLU A 560 41.34 17.04 -3.05
CA GLU A 560 41.91 18.36 -3.36
C GLU A 560 42.47 19.03 -2.09
N GLY A 561 41.79 18.90 -0.96
CA GLY A 561 42.26 19.36 0.35
C GLY A 561 43.55 18.66 0.78
N MET A 562 43.56 17.32 0.74
CA MET A 562 44.76 16.51 1.07
C MET A 562 45.95 16.87 0.17
N LEU A 563 45.73 17.02 -1.15
CA LEU A 563 46.76 17.44 -2.09
C LEU A 563 47.25 18.86 -1.79
N SER A 564 46.39 19.78 -1.35
CA SER A 564 46.78 21.15 -1.02
C SER A 564 47.62 21.23 0.27
N GLU A 565 47.24 20.51 1.32
CA GLU A 565 47.99 20.45 2.58
C GLU A 565 49.38 19.81 2.41
N ALA A 566 49.44 18.78 1.59
CA ALA A 566 50.65 18.11 1.15
C ALA A 566 51.72 19.04 0.57
N HIS A 567 51.30 20.07 -0.19
CA HIS A 567 52.24 21.06 -0.74
C HIS A 567 52.89 21.93 0.34
N GLY A 568 52.33 22.01 1.55
CA GLY A 568 52.79 22.90 2.62
C GLY A 568 53.60 22.24 3.75
N LYS A 569 53.40 20.94 4.05
CA LYS A 569 53.94 20.32 5.29
C LYS A 569 54.89 19.12 5.10
N GLY A 570 55.21 18.75 3.86
CA GLY A 570 56.06 17.59 3.58
C GLY A 570 55.24 16.28 3.51
N CYS A 571 55.77 15.32 2.77
CA CYS A 571 55.01 14.17 2.26
C CYS A 571 55.11 12.97 3.21
N SER A 572 53.98 12.38 3.62
CA SER A 572 53.96 11.10 4.34
C SER A 572 53.50 9.96 3.42
N LYS A 573 54.07 8.76 3.57
CA LYS A 573 53.63 7.57 2.82
C LYS A 573 52.18 7.18 3.13
N VAL A 574 51.71 7.47 4.34
CA VAL A 574 50.33 7.21 4.80
C VAL A 574 49.33 8.02 3.97
N SER A 575 49.62 9.31 3.72
CA SER A 575 48.76 10.21 2.94
C SER A 575 48.63 9.78 1.46
N VAL A 576 49.64 9.12 0.90
CA VAL A 576 49.59 8.60 -0.50
C VAL A 576 48.66 7.39 -0.60
N ALA A 577 48.71 6.48 0.38
CA ALA A 577 47.85 5.31 0.42
C ALA A 577 46.36 5.71 0.56
N GLU A 578 46.07 6.66 1.45
CA GLU A 578 44.72 7.22 1.63
C GLU A 578 44.21 7.93 0.38
N LEU A 579 45.04 8.76 -0.28
CA LEU A 579 44.67 9.41 -1.55
C LEU A 579 44.37 8.39 -2.66
N SER A 580 45.16 7.32 -2.75
CA SER A 580 44.94 6.26 -3.74
C SER A 580 43.66 5.47 -3.45
N HIS A 581 43.36 5.23 -2.17
CA HIS A 581 42.13 4.58 -1.74
C HIS A 581 40.89 5.43 -2.09
N HIS A 582 40.91 6.73 -1.76
CA HIS A 582 39.82 7.64 -2.11
C HIS A 582 39.65 7.82 -3.63
N TYR A 583 40.75 7.83 -4.40
CA TYR A 583 40.66 7.86 -5.86
C TYR A 583 39.99 6.60 -6.43
N GLY A 584 40.27 5.41 -5.88
CA GLY A 584 39.58 4.19 -6.29
C GLY A 584 38.07 4.23 -6.01
N GLN A 585 37.67 4.73 -4.83
CA GLN A 585 36.26 4.94 -4.50
C GLN A 585 35.58 5.96 -5.43
N LEU A 586 36.31 7.01 -5.81
CA LEU A 586 35.83 8.03 -6.74
C LEU A 586 35.66 7.46 -8.15
N GLU A 587 36.60 6.66 -8.66
CA GLU A 587 36.46 6.01 -9.97
C GLU A 587 35.26 5.06 -10.01
N GLU A 588 35.05 4.28 -8.93
CA GLU A 588 33.88 3.40 -8.82
C GLU A 588 32.57 4.20 -8.80
N SER A 589 32.49 5.24 -7.97
CA SER A 589 31.31 6.12 -7.89
C SER A 589 31.06 6.84 -9.22
N ASN A 590 32.10 7.26 -9.93
CA ASN A 590 31.98 7.95 -11.21
C ASN A 590 31.50 7.00 -12.30
N ARG A 591 31.99 5.75 -12.32
CA ARG A 591 31.49 4.70 -13.22
C ARG A 591 30.02 4.40 -12.95
N GLU A 592 29.62 4.31 -11.68
CA GLU A 592 28.20 4.13 -11.31
C GLU A 592 27.34 5.28 -11.86
N LEU A 593 27.77 6.54 -11.69
CA LEU A 593 27.05 7.71 -12.22
C LEU A 593 27.00 7.74 -13.75
N GLU A 594 28.06 7.30 -14.44
CA GLU A 594 28.08 7.15 -15.89
C GLU A 594 27.12 6.07 -16.39
N GLU A 595 27.02 4.92 -15.70
CA GLU A 595 26.05 3.86 -16.02
C GLU A 595 24.60 4.33 -15.84
N LEU A 596 24.38 5.33 -14.98
CA LEU A 596 23.09 5.94 -14.71
C LEU A 596 22.72 7.05 -15.72
N ASP A 597 23.63 7.41 -16.63
CA ASP A 597 23.49 8.57 -17.54
C ASP A 597 23.23 9.89 -16.79
N VAL A 598 23.89 10.05 -15.64
CA VAL A 598 23.81 11.23 -14.78
C VAL A 598 25.12 12.01 -14.85
N ASP A 599 25.06 13.34 -14.70
CA ASP A 599 26.25 14.19 -14.63
C ASP A 599 27.25 13.68 -13.58
N ALA A 600 28.32 13.09 -14.09
CA ALA A 600 29.44 12.56 -13.34
C ALA A 600 30.47 13.66 -13.04
N VAL A 601 31.51 13.34 -12.27
CA VAL A 601 32.60 14.30 -12.02
C VAL A 601 33.31 14.60 -13.35
N ASN A 602 33.47 15.89 -13.64
CA ASN A 602 34.08 16.34 -14.89
C ASN A 602 35.43 15.64 -15.16
N ALA A 603 35.57 15.04 -16.34
CA ALA A 603 36.77 14.30 -16.76
C ALA A 603 38.08 15.10 -16.65
N CYS A 604 38.04 16.42 -16.86
CA CYS A 604 39.20 17.30 -16.66
C CYS A 604 39.64 17.34 -15.18
N ARG A 605 38.68 17.33 -14.26
CA ARG A 605 38.91 17.36 -12.81
C ARG A 605 39.46 16.02 -12.33
N LEU A 606 38.92 14.90 -12.81
CA LEU A 606 39.48 13.56 -12.57
C LEU A 606 40.92 13.43 -13.06
N SER A 607 41.21 13.90 -14.28
CA SER A 607 42.58 13.89 -14.83
C SER A 607 43.54 14.76 -14.00
N ALA A 608 43.07 15.90 -13.48
CA ALA A 608 43.87 16.76 -12.62
C ALA A 608 44.20 16.08 -11.28
N LEU A 609 43.23 15.43 -10.65
CA LEU A 609 43.42 14.64 -9.44
C LEU A 609 44.42 13.50 -9.65
N GLN A 610 44.25 12.71 -10.71
CA GLN A 610 45.15 11.60 -11.04
C GLN A 610 46.60 12.08 -11.21
N LYS A 611 46.81 13.18 -11.95
CA LYS A 611 48.14 13.80 -12.10
C LYS A 611 48.68 14.33 -10.77
N GLY A 612 47.82 14.90 -9.93
CA GLY A 612 48.15 15.36 -8.59
C GLY A 612 48.67 14.21 -7.71
N ILE A 613 47.94 13.09 -7.68
CA ILE A 613 48.33 11.89 -6.93
C ILE A 613 49.65 11.32 -7.44
N GLN A 614 49.85 11.22 -8.76
CA GLN A 614 51.11 10.73 -9.34
C GLN A 614 52.31 11.59 -8.94
N ARG A 615 52.14 12.93 -8.97
CA ARG A 615 53.19 13.87 -8.52
C ARG A 615 53.45 13.72 -7.03
N PHE A 616 52.40 13.60 -6.23
CA PHE A 616 52.50 13.43 -4.78
C PHE A 616 53.19 12.12 -4.40
N ALA A 617 52.83 11.01 -5.04
CA ALA A 617 53.48 9.71 -4.87
C ALA A 617 54.96 9.72 -5.29
N ALA A 618 55.33 10.49 -6.31
CA ALA A 618 56.72 10.66 -6.70
C ALA A 618 57.53 11.40 -5.62
N LEU A 619 56.97 12.48 -5.05
CA LEU A 619 57.61 13.24 -3.96
C LEU A 619 57.82 12.38 -2.70
N ALA A 620 56.83 11.56 -2.34
CA ALA A 620 56.89 10.65 -1.20
C ALA A 620 58.01 9.59 -1.27
N ARG A 621 58.56 9.33 -2.47
CA ARG A 621 59.68 8.38 -2.65
C ARG A 621 61.04 9.01 -2.35
N TYR A 622 61.12 10.34 -2.38
CA TYR A 622 62.37 11.10 -2.16
C TYR A 622 62.47 11.68 -0.75
N SER A 623 61.35 11.75 -0.02
CA SER A 623 61.28 11.96 1.44
C SER A 623 61.43 10.65 2.19
#